data_AF-A0A3P8L1U8-F1
#
_entry.id   AF-A0A3P8L1U8-F1
#
_cell.length_a   1.000
_cell.length_b   1.000
_cell.length_c   1.000
_cell.angle_alpha   90.00
_cell.angle_beta   90.00
_cell.angle_gamma   90.00
#
_symmetry.space_group_name_H-M   'P 1'
#
loop_
_entity.id
_entity.type
_entity.pdbx_description
1 polymer ?
#
loop_
_entity_poly.entity_id
_entity_poly.type
_entity_poly.pdbx_seq_one_letter_code
_entity_poly.pdbx_strand_id
1 'polypeptide(L)'
;MTSSAHPEQAGDDAAVFASALRRLFTLAGSPTVRTVADAVGVSAATVSNWRTGRHLPAEFETIEPMLVWLTTRTATNPDAVRDDVVTVQQWQHLFTTATGRDPALPVLTQIATAAEAWAVDTSTSAPARLEGARLLLLSCVAVSSTGNLTLRTPEVPAAAGRIVADLVEVGVLTMAPDPSNENQDLVRLTDLRLIEAWPRLSSWVHQARPVLIARSALEQDAHRWATASRPRAWLYDYVRLTLTGDALISLAPAPDPGDPAAQGAAFRFGAATTAHIPPGPVTEFWTASQAASLHTLRVHQMIAAVFIALIIMILALGAVTA
;
A
#
# COMPACT_ATOMS: atom_id res chain seq x y z
N MET A 1 -21.78 10.42 5.59
CA MET A 1 -21.06 11.57 5.01
C MET A 1 -20.60 11.13 3.64
N THR A 2 -21.32 11.55 2.61
CA THR A 2 -20.97 11.32 1.20
C THR A 2 -19.58 11.89 0.97
N SER A 3 -18.63 11.04 0.59
CA SER A 3 -17.33 11.48 0.08
C SER A 3 -17.62 12.30 -1.17
N SER A 4 -17.63 13.62 -1.01
CA SER A 4 -17.75 14.55 -2.11
C SER A 4 -16.46 14.40 -2.91
N ALA A 5 -16.47 13.55 -3.93
CA ALA A 5 -15.48 13.62 -5.00
C ALA A 5 -15.39 15.11 -5.37
N HIS A 6 -14.21 15.70 -5.18
CA HIS A 6 -14.00 17.12 -5.39
C HIS A 6 -14.47 17.42 -6.82
N PRO A 7 -15.32 18.43 -7.06
CA PRO A 7 -15.86 18.71 -8.40
C PRO A 7 -14.74 18.95 -9.43
N GLU A 8 -13.55 19.34 -8.97
CA GLU A 8 -12.34 19.47 -9.78
C GLU A 8 -11.82 18.11 -10.31
N GLN A 9 -11.84 17.05 -9.49
CA GLN A 9 -11.33 15.73 -9.86
C GLN A 9 -12.21 15.07 -10.93
N ALA A 10 -13.53 15.19 -10.81
CA ALA A 10 -14.46 14.71 -11.83
C ALA A 10 -14.31 15.48 -13.17
N GLY A 11 -14.01 16.78 -13.09
CA GLY A 11 -13.68 17.61 -14.25
C GLY A 11 -12.38 17.19 -14.93
N ASP A 12 -11.35 16.88 -14.14
CA ASP A 12 -10.05 16.40 -14.61
C ASP A 12 -10.17 15.02 -15.28
N ASP A 13 -10.91 14.08 -14.67
CA ASP A 13 -11.11 12.74 -15.22
C ASP A 13 -11.89 12.77 -16.55
N ALA A 14 -12.91 13.63 -16.65
CA ALA A 14 -13.64 13.87 -17.90
C ALA A 14 -12.75 14.50 -18.98
N ALA A 15 -11.83 15.40 -18.60
CA ALA A 15 -10.86 16.00 -19.50
C ALA A 15 -9.84 14.97 -20.01
N VAL A 16 -9.39 14.05 -19.15
CA VAL A 16 -8.50 12.94 -19.52
C VAL A 16 -9.19 12.02 -20.54
N PHE A 17 -10.43 11.59 -20.30
CA PHE A 17 -11.20 10.81 -21.26
C PHE A 17 -11.35 11.52 -22.61
N ALA A 18 -11.73 12.80 -22.58
CA ALA A 18 -11.87 13.62 -23.80
C ALA A 18 -10.55 13.80 -24.55
N SER A 19 -9.41 13.87 -23.84
CA SER A 19 -8.09 13.95 -24.45
C SER A 19 -7.70 12.65 -25.17
N ALA A 20 -7.94 11.50 -24.53
CA ALA A 20 -7.71 10.19 -25.11
C ALA A 20 -8.59 10.01 -26.36
N LEU A 21 -9.87 10.40 -26.29
CA LEU A 21 -10.79 10.25 -27.41
C LEU A 21 -10.36 11.13 -28.61
N ARG A 22 -9.92 12.36 -28.36
CA ARG A 22 -9.34 13.22 -29.41
C ARG A 22 -8.10 12.59 -30.04
N ARG A 23 -7.22 11.95 -29.26
CA ARG A 23 -6.07 11.22 -29.78
C ARG A 23 -6.48 10.07 -30.68
N LEU A 24 -7.48 9.27 -30.29
CA LEU A 24 -7.99 8.17 -31.10
C LEU A 24 -8.56 8.67 -32.45
N PHE A 25 -9.23 9.83 -32.47
CA PHE A 25 -9.65 10.47 -33.71
C PHE A 25 -8.46 10.82 -34.61
N THR A 26 -7.39 11.39 -34.05
CA THR A 26 -6.17 11.72 -34.81
C THR A 26 -5.56 10.46 -35.42
N LEU A 27 -5.39 9.40 -34.61
CA LEU A 27 -4.84 8.12 -35.07
C LEU A 27 -5.71 7.49 -36.17
N ALA A 28 -7.03 7.64 -36.09
CA ALA A 28 -7.98 7.12 -37.08
C ALA A 28 -8.02 7.92 -38.41
N GLY A 29 -7.08 8.85 -38.61
CA GLY A 29 -6.99 9.71 -39.79
C GLY A 29 -7.90 10.94 -39.73
N SER A 30 -8.24 11.40 -38.53
CA SER A 30 -9.09 12.58 -38.28
C SER A 30 -10.45 12.55 -39.01
N PRO A 31 -11.26 11.47 -38.86
CA PRO A 31 -12.56 11.41 -39.48
C PRO A 31 -13.46 12.54 -38.99
N THR A 32 -14.33 13.06 -39.86
CA THR A 32 -15.26 14.12 -39.47
C THR A 32 -16.28 13.59 -38.46
N VAL A 33 -16.74 14.46 -37.55
CA VAL A 33 -17.77 14.14 -36.56
C VAL A 33 -19.03 13.57 -37.22
N ARG A 34 -19.39 14.07 -38.41
CA ARG A 34 -20.53 13.59 -39.19
C ARG A 34 -20.32 12.16 -39.70
N THR A 35 -19.15 11.86 -40.25
CA THR A 35 -18.81 10.50 -40.71
C THR A 35 -18.88 9.49 -39.58
N VAL A 36 -18.39 9.85 -38.39
CA VAL A 36 -18.45 8.99 -37.21
C VAL A 36 -19.89 8.81 -36.75
N ALA A 37 -20.66 9.90 -36.66
CA ALA A 37 -22.07 9.90 -36.30
C ALA A 37 -22.91 8.98 -37.19
N ASP A 38 -22.73 9.09 -38.52
CA ASP A 38 -23.43 8.25 -39.50
C ASP A 38 -23.03 6.77 -39.37
N ALA A 39 -21.76 6.48 -39.04
CA ALA A 39 -21.26 5.11 -38.90
C ALA A 39 -21.75 4.39 -37.64
N VAL A 40 -22.02 5.13 -36.56
CA VAL A 40 -22.40 4.56 -35.25
C VAL A 40 -23.88 4.77 -34.93
N GLY A 41 -24.62 5.49 -35.78
CA GLY A 41 -26.06 5.70 -35.64
C GLY A 41 -26.47 6.74 -34.59
N VAL A 42 -25.64 7.76 -34.33
CA VAL A 42 -25.96 8.84 -33.38
C VAL A 42 -25.85 10.21 -34.04
N SER A 43 -26.28 11.28 -33.36
CA SER A 43 -26.19 12.64 -33.92
C SER A 43 -24.76 13.20 -33.89
N ALA A 44 -24.40 14.05 -34.85
CA ALA A 44 -23.11 14.74 -34.84
C ALA A 44 -22.89 15.62 -33.59
N ALA A 45 -23.96 16.20 -33.05
CA ALA A 45 -23.90 16.95 -31.79
C ALA A 45 -23.53 16.04 -30.61
N THR A 46 -24.08 14.82 -30.57
CA THR A 46 -23.78 13.80 -29.56
C THR A 46 -22.30 13.42 -29.60
N VAL A 47 -21.75 13.10 -30.77
CA VAL A 47 -20.32 12.78 -30.93
C VAL A 47 -19.43 13.95 -30.50
N SER A 48 -19.81 15.19 -30.85
CA SER A 48 -19.06 16.38 -30.44
C SER A 48 -19.08 16.60 -28.92
N ASN A 49 -20.23 16.36 -28.27
CA ASN A 49 -20.36 16.45 -26.82
C ASN A 49 -19.51 15.39 -26.10
N TRP A 50 -19.45 14.16 -26.61
CA TRP A 50 -18.59 13.10 -26.08
C TRP A 50 -17.12 13.44 -26.22
N ARG A 51 -16.70 13.94 -27.40
CA ARG A 51 -15.32 14.33 -27.69
C ARG A 51 -14.80 15.47 -26.81
N THR A 52 -15.70 16.29 -26.26
CA THR A 52 -15.36 17.41 -25.37
C THR A 52 -15.52 17.07 -23.89
N GLY A 53 -15.99 15.87 -23.55
CA GLY A 53 -16.23 15.44 -22.17
C GLY A 53 -17.44 16.13 -21.49
N ARG A 54 -18.24 16.91 -22.24
CA ARG A 54 -19.30 17.75 -21.65
C ARG A 54 -20.55 16.96 -21.27
N HIS A 55 -20.95 16.00 -22.10
CA HIS A 55 -22.14 15.17 -21.87
C HIS A 55 -21.87 13.73 -22.29
N LEU A 56 -21.09 13.01 -21.48
CA LEU A 56 -20.89 11.58 -21.67
C LEU A 56 -22.23 10.84 -21.49
N PRO A 57 -22.45 9.73 -22.22
CA PRO A 57 -23.63 8.91 -22.04
C PRO A 57 -23.65 8.28 -20.65
N ALA A 58 -24.83 7.79 -20.25
CA ALA A 58 -24.98 7.06 -18.99
C ALA A 58 -24.18 5.74 -19.03
N GLU A 59 -24.38 4.95 -20.07
CA GLU A 59 -23.82 3.60 -20.18
C GLU A 59 -22.66 3.55 -21.19
N PHE A 60 -21.67 2.70 -20.92
CA PHE A 60 -20.48 2.55 -21.77
C PHE A 60 -20.84 1.96 -23.15
N GLU A 61 -21.82 1.07 -23.18
CA GLU A 61 -22.37 0.40 -24.36
C GLU A 61 -22.89 1.40 -25.40
N THR A 62 -23.24 2.62 -24.98
CA THR A 62 -23.70 3.68 -25.88
C THR A 62 -22.54 4.30 -26.67
N ILE A 63 -21.33 4.36 -26.08
CA ILE A 63 -20.14 4.94 -26.72
C ILE A 63 -19.23 3.87 -27.35
N GLU A 64 -19.33 2.62 -26.89
CA GLU A 64 -18.52 1.49 -27.35
C GLU A 64 -18.50 1.31 -28.88
N PRO A 65 -19.63 1.34 -29.64
CA PRO A 65 -19.60 1.18 -31.09
C PRO A 65 -18.71 2.22 -31.79
N MET A 66 -18.64 3.44 -31.26
CA MET A 66 -17.76 4.48 -31.77
C MET A 66 -16.30 4.20 -31.48
N LEU A 67 -15.99 3.74 -30.28
CA LEU A 67 -14.62 3.35 -29.91
C LEU A 67 -14.15 2.19 -30.78
N VAL A 68 -14.97 1.15 -30.95
CA VAL A 68 -14.68 -0.01 -31.81
C VAL A 68 -14.50 0.41 -33.28
N TRP A 69 -15.36 1.30 -33.78
CA TRP A 69 -15.22 1.79 -35.16
C TRP A 69 -13.92 2.56 -35.37
N LEU A 70 -13.55 3.43 -34.43
CA LEU A 70 -12.30 4.22 -34.50
C LEU A 70 -11.05 3.34 -34.31
N THR A 71 -11.09 2.33 -33.43
CA THR A 71 -9.98 1.37 -33.24
C THR A 71 -9.81 0.46 -34.47
N THR A 72 -10.91 0.06 -35.10
CA THR A 72 -10.85 -0.69 -36.37
C THR A 72 -10.26 0.16 -37.49
N ARG A 73 -10.60 1.45 -37.54
CA ARG A 73 -10.08 2.40 -38.54
C ARG A 73 -8.61 2.77 -38.31
N THR A 74 -8.14 2.76 -37.06
CA THR A 74 -6.70 2.92 -36.77
C THR A 74 -5.90 1.72 -37.22
N ALA A 75 -6.43 0.51 -37.08
CA ALA A 75 -5.77 -0.71 -37.56
C ALA A 75 -5.53 -0.73 -39.08
N THR A 76 -6.34 0.01 -39.85
CA THR A 76 -6.18 0.16 -41.31
C THR A 76 -5.31 1.35 -41.72
N ASN A 77 -4.84 2.16 -40.76
CA ASN A 77 -3.98 3.32 -41.02
C ASN A 77 -2.50 2.90 -40.93
N PRO A 78 -1.72 2.99 -42.03
CA PRO A 78 -0.31 2.57 -42.05
C PRO A 78 0.61 3.43 -41.17
N ASP A 79 0.21 4.66 -40.83
CA ASP A 79 0.99 5.59 -39.99
C ASP A 79 0.68 5.46 -38.48
N ALA A 80 -0.24 4.57 -38.08
CA ALA A 80 -0.62 4.41 -36.68
C ALA A 80 0.39 3.52 -35.92
N VAL A 81 1.04 4.09 -34.91
CA VAL A 81 1.88 3.33 -33.96
C VAL A 81 0.96 2.45 -33.10
N ARG A 82 1.14 1.13 -33.16
CA ARG A 82 0.24 0.15 -32.50
C ARG A 82 0.23 0.26 -30.97
N ASP A 83 1.32 0.73 -30.36
CA ASP A 83 1.42 0.90 -28.90
C ASP A 83 0.59 2.07 -28.35
N ASP A 84 0.10 2.96 -29.22
CA ASP A 84 -0.72 4.12 -28.82
C ASP A 84 -2.24 3.84 -28.83
N VAL A 85 -2.67 2.64 -29.23
CA VAL A 85 -4.09 2.27 -29.30
C VAL A 85 -4.57 1.71 -27.96
N VAL A 86 -5.41 2.49 -27.30
CA VAL A 86 -6.05 2.13 -26.03
C VAL A 86 -7.00 0.93 -26.23
N THR A 87 -6.85 -0.08 -25.39
CA THR A 87 -7.69 -1.29 -25.39
C THR A 87 -9.12 -1.02 -24.89
N VAL A 88 -10.08 -1.89 -25.20
CA VAL A 88 -11.47 -1.74 -24.75
C VAL A 88 -11.57 -1.66 -23.22
N GLN A 89 -10.80 -2.48 -22.49
CA GLN A 89 -10.77 -2.45 -21.03
C GLN A 89 -10.24 -1.12 -20.46
N GLN A 90 -9.21 -0.55 -21.09
CA GLN A 90 -8.68 0.77 -20.70
C GLN A 90 -9.69 1.89 -21.01
N TRP A 91 -10.42 1.80 -22.12
CA TRP A 91 -11.52 2.73 -22.43
C TRP A 91 -12.64 2.67 -21.40
N GLN A 92 -13.02 1.47 -20.98
CA GLN A 92 -14.05 1.28 -19.95
C GLN A 92 -13.61 1.88 -18.62
N HIS A 93 -12.35 1.69 -18.22
CA HIS A 93 -11.79 2.33 -17.03
C HIS A 93 -11.85 3.87 -17.11
N LEU A 94 -11.36 4.47 -18.21
CA LEU A 94 -11.38 5.92 -18.41
C LEU A 94 -12.82 6.49 -18.43
N PHE A 95 -13.78 5.74 -18.96
CA PHE A 95 -15.19 6.13 -19.00
C PHE A 95 -15.81 6.10 -17.61
N THR A 96 -15.54 5.04 -16.85
CA THR A 96 -16.00 4.86 -15.47
C THR A 96 -15.50 5.98 -14.56
N THR A 97 -14.23 6.35 -14.65
CA THR A 97 -13.67 7.47 -13.87
C THR A 97 -14.31 8.79 -14.30
N ALA A 98 -14.42 9.04 -15.61
CA ALA A 98 -15.00 10.28 -16.15
C ALA A 98 -16.50 10.47 -15.83
N THR A 99 -17.25 9.39 -15.66
CA THR A 99 -18.69 9.43 -15.33
C THR A 99 -18.98 9.30 -13.83
N GLY A 100 -17.94 9.04 -13.02
CA GLY A 100 -18.10 8.71 -11.60
C GLY A 100 -18.84 7.40 -11.33
N ARG A 101 -19.05 6.56 -12.36
CA ARG A 101 -19.70 5.25 -12.26
C ARG A 101 -18.65 4.18 -12.14
N ASP A 102 -18.18 4.00 -10.93
CA ASP A 102 -17.30 2.91 -10.56
C ASP A 102 -18.13 1.63 -10.29
N PRO A 103 -18.16 0.65 -11.22
CA PRO A 103 -19.00 -0.55 -11.07
C PRO A 103 -18.53 -1.43 -9.91
N ALA A 104 -17.30 -1.22 -9.40
CA ALA A 104 -16.82 -1.90 -8.23
C ALA A 104 -17.36 -1.29 -6.92
N LEU A 105 -17.78 -0.02 -6.91
CA LEU A 105 -18.24 0.67 -5.70
C LEU A 105 -19.45 -0.02 -5.03
N PRO A 106 -20.49 -0.46 -5.76
CA PRO A 106 -21.59 -1.23 -5.18
C PRO A 106 -21.14 -2.56 -4.58
N VAL A 107 -20.23 -3.28 -5.26
CA VAL A 107 -19.69 -4.55 -4.77
C VAL A 107 -18.84 -4.34 -3.52
N LEU A 108 -17.98 -3.33 -3.50
CA LEU A 108 -17.17 -2.96 -2.34
C LEU A 108 -18.03 -2.50 -1.17
N THR A 109 -19.14 -1.82 -1.42
CA THR A 109 -20.10 -1.43 -0.39
C THR A 109 -20.80 -2.66 0.22
N GLN A 110 -21.14 -3.65 -0.60
CA GLN A 110 -21.70 -4.92 -0.13
C GLN A 110 -20.68 -5.70 0.72
N ILE A 111 -19.44 -5.82 0.24
CA ILE A 111 -18.34 -6.45 0.98
C ILE A 111 -18.11 -5.72 2.32
N ALA A 112 -18.04 -4.39 2.31
CA ALA A 112 -17.88 -3.58 3.52
C ALA A 112 -19.03 -3.79 4.53
N THR A 113 -20.26 -3.93 4.03
CA THR A 113 -21.44 -4.20 4.88
C THR A 113 -21.37 -5.59 5.51
N ALA A 114 -21.04 -6.62 4.72
CA ALA A 114 -20.86 -7.98 5.22
C ALA A 114 -19.69 -8.07 6.22
N ALA A 115 -18.59 -7.37 5.95
CA ALA A 115 -17.43 -7.28 6.82
C ALA A 115 -17.75 -6.60 8.16
N GLU A 116 -18.56 -5.54 8.15
CA GLU A 116 -18.98 -4.89 9.40
C GLU A 116 -19.90 -5.81 10.22
N ALA A 117 -20.83 -6.52 9.59
CA ALA A 117 -21.68 -7.49 10.29
C ALA A 117 -20.85 -8.61 10.94
N TRP A 118 -19.90 -9.18 10.20
CA TRP A 118 -18.95 -10.17 10.73
C TRP A 118 -18.10 -9.61 11.88
N ALA A 119 -17.61 -8.37 11.75
CA ALA A 119 -16.79 -7.73 12.78
C ALA A 119 -17.57 -7.44 14.07
N VAL A 120 -18.84 -7.05 13.97
CA VAL A 120 -19.74 -6.84 15.12
C VAL A 120 -19.99 -8.16 15.86
N ASP A 121 -20.30 -9.24 15.13
CA ASP A 121 -20.48 -10.57 15.74
C ASP A 121 -19.19 -11.08 16.41
N THR A 122 -18.06 -10.94 15.72
CA THR A 122 -16.74 -11.35 16.23
C THR A 122 -16.30 -10.52 17.43
N SER A 123 -16.62 -9.22 17.46
CA SER A 123 -16.31 -8.36 18.61
C SER A 123 -16.99 -8.83 19.91
N THR A 124 -18.17 -9.43 19.78
CA THR A 124 -18.98 -9.91 20.91
C THR A 124 -18.58 -11.32 21.33
N SER A 125 -18.33 -12.21 20.35
CA SER A 125 -18.04 -13.62 20.61
C SER A 125 -16.56 -13.92 20.89
N ALA A 126 -15.64 -13.24 20.20
CA ALA A 126 -14.22 -13.55 20.21
C ALA A 126 -13.36 -12.29 19.95
N PRO A 127 -13.22 -11.38 20.94
CA PRO A 127 -12.51 -10.11 20.73
C PRO A 127 -11.04 -10.29 20.31
N ALA A 128 -10.37 -11.34 20.78
CA ALA A 128 -9.01 -11.68 20.35
C ALA A 128 -8.93 -12.04 18.86
N ARG A 129 -9.98 -12.63 18.28
CA ARG A 129 -10.07 -12.95 16.85
C ARG A 129 -10.21 -11.68 16.03
N LEU A 130 -11.02 -10.72 16.49
CA LEU A 130 -11.16 -9.43 15.84
C LEU A 130 -9.82 -8.67 15.84
N GLU A 131 -9.10 -8.71 16.95
CA GLU A 131 -7.78 -8.09 17.02
C GLU A 131 -6.78 -8.76 16.07
N GLY A 132 -6.78 -10.09 15.99
CA GLY A 132 -6.00 -10.81 14.97
C GLY A 132 -6.34 -10.39 13.54
N ALA A 133 -7.62 -10.19 13.24
CA ALA A 133 -8.08 -9.69 11.95
C ALA A 133 -7.64 -8.25 11.67
N ARG A 134 -7.72 -7.37 12.67
CA ARG A 134 -7.20 -6.00 12.59
C ARG A 134 -5.72 -6.01 12.20
N LEU A 135 -4.90 -6.79 12.90
CA LEU A 135 -3.46 -6.89 12.62
C LEU A 135 -3.17 -7.48 11.23
N LEU A 136 -3.92 -8.50 10.81
CA LEU A 136 -3.82 -9.08 9.47
C LEU A 136 -4.16 -8.06 8.37
N LEU A 137 -5.24 -7.29 8.54
CA LEU A 137 -5.65 -6.27 7.56
C LEU A 137 -4.62 -5.13 7.49
N LEU A 138 -4.07 -4.70 8.62
CA LEU A 138 -3.02 -3.68 8.67
C LEU A 138 -1.69 -4.17 8.05
N SER A 139 -1.40 -5.47 8.08
CA SER A 139 -0.21 -6.03 7.41
C SER A 139 -0.36 -6.13 5.88
N CYS A 140 -1.60 -6.08 5.38
CA CYS A 140 -1.95 -5.99 3.95
C CYS A 140 -1.89 -4.56 3.37
N VAL A 141 -1.65 -3.54 4.19
CA VAL A 141 -1.57 -2.14 3.77
C VAL A 141 -0.15 -1.62 3.96
N ALA A 142 0.37 -0.84 3.02
CA ALA A 142 1.63 -0.12 3.16
C ALA A 142 1.44 1.37 2.85
N VAL A 143 2.43 2.18 3.22
CA VAL A 143 2.47 3.60 2.89
C VAL A 143 3.65 3.85 1.96
N SER A 144 3.35 4.33 0.76
CA SER A 144 4.34 4.75 -0.22
C SER A 144 5.14 5.97 0.26
N SER A 145 6.26 6.24 -0.40
CA SER A 145 7.08 7.43 -0.15
C SER A 145 6.35 8.75 -0.38
N THR A 146 5.28 8.76 -1.20
CA THR A 146 4.41 9.93 -1.43
C THR A 146 3.31 10.06 -0.37
N GLY A 147 3.25 9.15 0.61
CA GLY A 147 2.23 9.16 1.68
C GLY A 147 0.90 8.51 1.31
N ASN A 148 0.78 7.98 0.08
CA ASN A 148 -0.39 7.24 -0.39
C ASN A 148 -0.38 5.80 0.13
N LEU A 149 -1.56 5.25 0.40
CA LEU A 149 -1.69 3.84 0.76
C LEU A 149 -1.48 2.96 -0.48
N THR A 150 -0.88 1.79 -0.26
CA THR A 150 -0.67 0.78 -1.30
C THR A 150 -0.98 -0.61 -0.74
N LEU A 151 -1.38 -1.52 -1.61
CA LEU A 151 -1.58 -2.91 -1.21
C LEU A 151 -0.24 -3.61 -0.99
N ARG A 152 -0.21 -4.46 0.03
CA ARG A 152 0.91 -5.32 0.39
C ARG A 152 0.40 -6.74 0.56
N THR A 153 1.28 -7.68 0.28
CA THR A 153 1.04 -9.08 0.58
C THR A 153 1.90 -9.48 1.79
N PRO A 154 1.30 -9.67 2.98
CA PRO A 154 2.02 -10.23 4.12
C PRO A 154 2.21 -11.74 3.98
N GLU A 155 3.25 -12.24 4.62
CA GLU A 155 3.29 -13.64 5.01
C GLU A 155 2.27 -13.87 6.12
N VAL A 156 1.41 -14.86 5.92
CA VAL A 156 0.33 -15.18 6.86
C VAL A 156 0.84 -16.23 7.85
N PRO A 157 0.82 -15.96 9.17
CA PRO A 157 1.08 -16.98 10.16
C PRO A 157 0.05 -18.11 10.06
N ALA A 158 0.48 -19.37 10.18
CA ALA A 158 -0.44 -20.52 10.10
C ALA A 158 -1.64 -20.41 11.06
N ALA A 159 -1.44 -19.80 12.24
CA ALA A 159 -2.48 -19.55 13.24
C ALA A 159 -3.60 -18.61 12.74
N ALA A 160 -3.35 -17.78 11.73
CA ALA A 160 -4.32 -16.86 11.15
C ALA A 160 -5.21 -17.52 10.08
N GLY A 161 -5.01 -18.80 9.75
CA GLY A 161 -5.71 -19.48 8.66
C GLY A 161 -7.24 -19.40 8.75
N ARG A 162 -7.80 -19.52 9.97
CA ARG A 162 -9.25 -19.36 10.18
C ARG A 162 -9.73 -17.92 9.93
N ILE A 163 -8.97 -16.93 10.37
CA ILE A 163 -9.28 -15.51 10.14
C ILE A 163 -9.22 -15.19 8.65
N VAL A 164 -8.21 -15.72 7.95
CA VAL A 164 -8.09 -15.59 6.49
C VAL A 164 -9.28 -16.20 5.79
N ALA A 165 -9.66 -17.45 6.14
CA ALA A 165 -10.80 -18.12 5.53
C ALA A 165 -12.10 -17.30 5.68
N ASP A 166 -12.40 -16.84 6.89
CA ASP A 166 -13.58 -16.01 7.16
C ASP A 166 -13.56 -14.71 6.34
N LEU A 167 -12.42 -14.01 6.28
CA LEU A 167 -12.30 -12.74 5.55
C LEU A 167 -12.28 -12.91 4.02
N VAL A 168 -11.84 -14.06 3.52
CA VAL A 168 -11.95 -14.42 2.10
C VAL A 168 -13.39 -14.74 1.73
N GLU A 169 -14.11 -15.46 2.59
CA GLU A 169 -15.55 -15.77 2.39
C GLU A 169 -16.39 -14.49 2.32
N VAL A 170 -16.07 -13.50 3.16
CA VAL A 170 -16.70 -12.16 3.12
C VAL A 170 -16.27 -11.34 1.89
N GLY A 171 -15.14 -11.68 1.27
CA GLY A 171 -14.58 -10.98 0.11
C GLY A 171 -13.68 -9.78 0.45
N VAL A 172 -13.28 -9.62 1.72
CA VAL A 172 -12.33 -8.57 2.17
C VAL A 172 -10.92 -8.90 1.70
N LEU A 173 -10.55 -10.17 1.77
CA LEU A 173 -9.26 -10.69 1.35
C LEU A 173 -9.40 -11.54 0.09
N THR A 174 -8.36 -11.54 -0.72
CA THR A 174 -8.18 -12.45 -1.85
C THR A 174 -6.90 -13.24 -1.66
N MET A 175 -6.94 -14.50 -2.09
CA MET A 175 -5.75 -15.33 -2.22
C MET A 175 -5.28 -15.24 -3.67
N ALA A 176 -4.01 -14.91 -3.87
CA ALA A 176 -3.36 -14.91 -5.16
C ALA A 176 -2.17 -15.88 -5.11
N PRO A 177 -1.91 -16.66 -6.17
CA PRO A 177 -0.72 -17.50 -6.21
C PRO A 177 0.55 -16.64 -6.15
N ASP A 178 1.54 -17.05 -5.36
CA ASP A 178 2.85 -16.40 -5.34
C ASP A 178 3.57 -16.64 -6.69
N PRO A 179 3.91 -15.59 -7.46
CA PRO A 179 4.67 -15.77 -8.70
C PRO A 179 6.07 -16.34 -8.47
N SER A 180 6.60 -16.28 -7.24
CA SER A 180 7.89 -16.83 -6.87
C SER A 180 7.82 -18.25 -6.28
N ASN A 181 6.63 -18.70 -5.85
CA ASN A 181 6.41 -20.00 -5.25
C ASN A 181 4.99 -20.51 -5.53
N GLU A 182 4.81 -21.32 -6.58
CA GLU A 182 3.49 -21.83 -7.01
C GLU A 182 2.73 -22.61 -5.93
N ASN A 183 3.40 -23.08 -4.87
CA ASN A 183 2.78 -23.82 -3.77
C ASN A 183 2.33 -22.92 -2.60
N GLN A 184 2.46 -21.60 -2.72
CA GLN A 184 2.13 -20.66 -1.65
C GLN A 184 1.10 -19.64 -2.11
N ASP A 185 -0.04 -19.62 -1.43
CA ASP A 185 -1.06 -18.59 -1.63
C ASP A 185 -0.74 -17.36 -0.79
N LEU A 186 -0.71 -16.23 -1.48
CA LEU A 186 -0.46 -14.90 -0.95
C LEU A 186 -1.79 -14.20 -0.65
N VAL A 187 -1.97 -13.79 0.59
CA VAL A 187 -3.16 -13.05 1.03
C VAL A 187 -2.98 -11.56 0.78
N ARG A 188 -3.99 -10.92 0.19
CA ARG A 188 -4.00 -9.47 -0.02
C ARG A 188 -5.42 -8.92 0.12
N LEU A 189 -5.54 -7.66 0.51
CA LEU A 189 -6.82 -6.95 0.47
C LEU A 189 -7.36 -6.93 -0.97
N THR A 190 -8.65 -7.23 -1.14
CA THR A 190 -9.29 -7.29 -2.46
C THR A 190 -9.11 -6.00 -3.26
N ASP A 191 -9.34 -4.86 -2.61
CA ASP A 191 -9.22 -3.54 -3.22
C ASP A 191 -8.86 -2.50 -2.16
N LEU A 192 -8.01 -1.54 -2.49
CA LEU A 192 -7.63 -0.46 -1.58
C LEU A 192 -8.82 0.45 -1.22
N ARG A 193 -9.76 0.64 -2.14
CA ARG A 193 -11.00 1.42 -1.95
C ARG A 193 -11.90 0.83 -0.87
N LEU A 194 -11.70 -0.44 -0.49
CA LEU A 194 -12.41 -1.04 0.64
C LEU A 194 -12.12 -0.31 1.96
N ILE A 195 -10.94 0.31 2.09
CA ILE A 195 -10.59 1.15 3.26
C ILE A 195 -11.51 2.36 3.35
N GLU A 196 -11.96 2.90 2.23
CA GLU A 196 -12.90 4.02 2.18
C GLU A 196 -14.35 3.55 2.37
N ALA A 197 -14.72 2.41 1.80
CA ALA A 197 -16.06 1.84 1.90
C ALA A 197 -16.38 1.26 3.29
N TRP A 198 -15.37 0.79 4.04
CA TRP A 198 -15.54 0.17 5.35
C TRP A 198 -15.04 1.07 6.49
N PRO A 199 -15.94 1.76 7.23
CA PRO A 199 -15.55 2.78 8.21
C PRO A 199 -14.64 2.29 9.34
N ARG A 200 -14.83 1.04 9.80
CA ARG A 200 -14.02 0.43 10.84
C ARG A 200 -12.57 0.22 10.38
N LEU A 201 -12.39 -0.31 9.17
CA LEU A 201 -11.06 -0.47 8.57
C LEU A 201 -10.41 0.89 8.33
N SER A 202 -11.16 1.88 7.85
CA SER A 202 -10.69 3.26 7.71
C SER A 202 -10.12 3.80 9.03
N SER A 203 -10.87 3.64 10.12
CA SER A 203 -10.46 4.08 11.46
C SER A 203 -9.19 3.36 11.93
N TRP A 204 -9.10 2.03 11.75
CA TRP A 204 -7.91 1.26 12.09
C TRP A 204 -6.68 1.71 11.32
N VAL A 205 -6.80 1.92 10.01
CA VAL A 205 -5.70 2.39 9.15
C VAL A 205 -5.27 3.80 9.54
N HIS A 206 -6.23 4.69 9.82
CA HIS A 206 -5.95 6.06 10.25
C HIS A 206 -5.17 6.09 11.57
N GLN A 207 -5.62 5.32 12.57
CA GLN A 207 -4.94 5.21 13.87
C GLN A 207 -3.55 4.57 13.74
N ALA A 208 -3.40 3.56 12.89
CA ALA A 208 -2.13 2.87 12.69
C ALA A 208 -1.18 3.59 11.73
N ARG A 209 -1.58 4.71 11.10
CA ARG A 209 -0.82 5.38 10.03
C ARG A 209 0.64 5.70 10.41
N PRO A 210 0.97 6.26 11.59
CA PRO A 210 2.36 6.52 11.98
C PRO A 210 3.21 5.24 11.97
N VAL A 211 2.61 4.13 12.38
CA VAL A 211 3.28 2.84 12.49
C VAL A 211 3.46 2.20 11.12
N LEU A 212 2.45 2.30 10.25
CA LEU A 212 2.54 1.86 8.86
C LEU A 212 3.64 2.62 8.09
N ILE A 213 3.82 3.92 8.38
CA ILE A 213 4.93 4.72 7.85
C ILE A 213 6.27 4.18 8.33
N ALA A 214 6.43 3.93 9.64
CA ALA A 214 7.67 3.40 10.20
C ALA A 214 8.03 2.04 9.60
N ARG A 215 7.05 1.13 9.45
CA ARG A 215 7.25 -0.17 8.82
C ARG A 215 7.63 -0.04 7.34
N SER A 216 6.90 0.77 6.57
CA SER A 216 7.16 0.94 5.14
C SER A 216 8.52 1.61 4.89
N ALA A 217 8.91 2.56 5.73
CA ALA A 217 10.23 3.18 5.67
C ALA A 217 11.35 2.18 5.98
N LEU A 218 11.17 1.33 6.99
CA LEU A 218 12.13 0.25 7.29
C LEU A 218 12.29 -0.73 6.13
N GLU A 219 11.18 -1.17 5.51
CA GLU A 219 11.21 -2.07 4.35
C GLU A 219 11.94 -1.42 3.15
N GLN A 220 11.64 -0.15 2.86
CA GLN A 220 12.28 0.60 1.77
C GLN A 220 13.78 0.81 2.01
N ASP A 221 14.18 1.20 3.23
CA ASP A 221 15.57 1.44 3.58
C ASP A 221 16.39 0.14 3.55
N ALA A 222 15.82 -0.96 4.04
CA ALA A 222 16.44 -2.27 3.96
C ALA A 222 16.65 -2.72 2.50
N HIS A 223 15.65 -2.50 1.63
CA HIS A 223 15.77 -2.81 0.21
C HIS A 223 16.86 -1.95 -0.46
N ARG A 224 16.87 -0.64 -0.19
CA ARG A 224 17.92 0.28 -0.70
C ARG A 224 19.31 -0.13 -0.24
N TRP A 225 19.47 -0.46 1.05
CA TRP A 225 20.72 -0.91 1.63
C TRP A 225 21.22 -2.21 0.99
N ALA A 226 20.33 -3.19 0.80
CA ALA A 226 20.68 -4.45 0.16
C ALA A 226 21.17 -4.24 -1.29
N THR A 227 20.45 -3.42 -2.06
CA THR A 227 20.81 -3.09 -3.46
C THR A 227 22.11 -2.28 -3.56
N ALA A 228 22.42 -1.45 -2.56
CA ALA A 228 23.64 -0.64 -2.52
C ALA A 228 24.89 -1.40 -2.02
N SER A 229 24.86 -2.74 -1.99
CA SER A 229 25.95 -3.57 -1.44
C SER A 229 26.19 -3.38 0.07
N ARG A 230 25.11 -3.13 0.81
CA ARG A 230 25.09 -3.13 2.28
C ARG A 230 26.05 -2.12 2.96
N PRO A 231 26.01 -0.81 2.60
CA PRO A 231 26.90 0.18 3.19
C PRO A 231 26.60 0.39 4.68
N ARG A 232 27.65 0.47 5.51
CA ARG A 232 27.52 0.70 6.96
C ARG A 232 26.91 2.06 7.32
N ALA A 233 27.14 3.08 6.48
CA ALA A 233 26.68 4.45 6.72
C ALA A 233 25.15 4.62 6.67
N TRP A 234 24.41 3.64 6.15
CA TRP A 234 22.96 3.68 6.03
C TRP A 234 22.23 2.91 7.13
N LEU A 235 22.97 2.27 8.02
CA LEU A 235 22.40 1.57 9.16
C LEU A 235 21.78 2.56 10.13
N TYR A 236 20.70 2.14 10.80
CA TYR A 236 20.02 2.99 11.77
C TYR A 236 20.89 3.21 13.01
N ASP A 237 20.83 4.43 13.54
CA ASP A 237 21.33 4.73 14.87
C ASP A 237 20.39 4.21 15.96
N TYR A 238 20.81 4.34 17.22
CA TYR A 238 20.04 3.83 18.36
C TYR A 238 18.69 4.54 18.55
N VAL A 239 18.58 5.83 18.17
CA VAL A 239 17.33 6.59 18.31
C VAL A 239 16.31 6.07 17.30
N ARG A 240 16.72 5.95 16.04
CA ARG A 240 15.87 5.46 14.96
C ARG A 240 15.48 4.00 15.16
N LEU A 241 16.38 3.16 15.68
CA LEU A 241 16.07 1.79 16.08
C LEU A 241 15.01 1.75 17.18
N THR A 242 15.15 2.60 18.21
CA THR A 242 14.20 2.63 19.33
C THR A 242 12.80 3.03 18.85
N LEU A 243 12.69 4.15 18.12
CA LEU A 243 11.41 4.63 17.59
C LEU A 243 10.75 3.63 16.64
N THR A 244 11.55 3.01 15.74
CA THR A 244 11.03 2.01 14.80
C THR A 244 10.58 0.75 15.54
N GLY A 245 11.34 0.32 16.54
CA GLY A 245 11.02 -0.88 17.32
C GLY A 245 9.74 -0.73 18.13
N ASP A 246 9.56 0.42 18.79
CA ASP A 246 8.37 0.70 19.57
C ASP A 246 7.13 0.81 18.67
N ALA A 247 7.28 1.40 17.48
CA ALA A 247 6.23 1.42 16.47
C ALA A 247 5.87 -0.01 16.05
N LEU A 248 6.83 -0.86 15.68
CA LEU A 248 6.55 -2.22 15.18
C LEU A 248 5.83 -3.12 16.20
N ILE A 249 6.07 -2.96 17.50
CA ILE A 249 5.34 -3.71 18.53
C ILE A 249 3.85 -3.40 18.54
N SER A 250 3.45 -2.18 18.20
CA SER A 250 2.02 -1.85 18.13
C SER A 250 1.29 -2.54 16.96
N LEU A 251 2.03 -3.14 16.02
CA LEU A 251 1.51 -4.02 14.96
C LEU A 251 1.68 -5.52 15.29
N ALA A 252 2.24 -5.84 16.46
CA ALA A 252 2.41 -7.21 16.91
C ALA A 252 1.15 -7.68 17.66
N PRO A 253 0.78 -8.98 17.57
CA PRO A 253 -0.14 -9.55 18.54
C PRO A 253 0.43 -9.36 19.94
N ALA A 254 -0.45 -9.12 20.92
CA ALA A 254 -0.02 -8.92 22.30
C ALA A 254 0.87 -10.10 22.74
N PRO A 255 2.03 -9.82 23.39
CA PRO A 255 2.92 -10.88 23.84
C PRO A 255 2.17 -11.78 24.80
N ASP A 256 2.30 -13.10 24.62
CA ASP A 256 1.82 -14.06 25.60
C ASP A 256 2.56 -13.78 26.92
N PRO A 257 1.87 -13.49 28.03
CA PRO A 257 2.51 -13.23 29.32
C PRO A 257 3.40 -14.38 29.81
N GLY A 258 3.29 -15.57 29.20
CA GLY A 258 4.14 -16.73 29.46
C GLY A 258 5.39 -16.87 28.58
N ASP A 259 5.67 -15.97 27.64
CA ASP A 259 6.80 -16.14 26.70
C ASP A 259 8.18 -15.96 27.40
N PRO A 260 9.00 -17.03 27.53
CA PRO A 260 10.33 -16.96 28.16
C PRO A 260 11.30 -16.01 27.42
N ALA A 261 11.00 -15.62 26.17
CA ALA A 261 11.79 -14.64 25.43
C ALA A 261 11.82 -13.25 26.10
N ALA A 262 10.84 -12.92 26.95
CA ALA A 262 10.77 -11.63 27.65
C ALA A 262 11.78 -11.50 28.81
N GLN A 263 12.26 -12.61 29.39
CA GLN A 263 12.98 -12.60 30.68
C GLN A 263 14.50 -12.78 30.56
N GLY A 264 15.02 -13.11 29.38
CA GLY A 264 16.47 -13.36 29.16
C GLY A 264 17.07 -12.67 27.92
N ALA A 265 16.38 -11.69 27.35
CA ALA A 265 16.79 -11.06 26.10
C ALA A 265 18.08 -10.22 26.26
N ALA A 266 19.08 -10.48 25.42
CA ALA A 266 20.23 -9.60 25.26
C ALA A 266 19.77 -8.16 24.96
N PHE A 267 20.49 -7.17 25.54
CA PHE A 267 20.20 -5.75 25.38
C PHE A 267 20.14 -5.36 23.88
N ARG A 268 19.12 -4.57 23.53
CA ARG A 268 18.82 -4.12 22.17
C ARG A 268 18.16 -2.75 22.21
N PHE A 269 18.22 -2.02 21.10
CA PHE A 269 17.55 -0.71 20.97
C PHE A 269 16.13 -0.89 20.43
N GLY A 270 15.14 -0.39 21.16
CA GLY A 270 13.71 -0.60 20.87
C GLY A 270 13.21 -1.98 21.29
N ALA A 271 11.91 -2.11 21.50
CA ALA A 271 11.36 -3.35 22.03
C ALA A 271 11.13 -4.45 20.96
N ALA A 272 11.06 -4.09 19.66
CA ALA A 272 10.82 -5.08 18.60
C ALA A 272 11.97 -6.11 18.46
N THR A 273 11.57 -7.36 18.24
CA THR A 273 12.46 -8.49 17.93
C THR A 273 12.40 -8.84 16.44
N THR A 274 13.31 -9.69 15.97
CA THR A 274 13.27 -10.20 14.58
C THR A 274 11.97 -10.96 14.26
N ALA A 275 11.26 -11.47 15.27
CA ALA A 275 9.94 -12.09 15.09
C ALA A 275 8.86 -11.09 14.65
N HIS A 276 9.08 -9.80 14.89
CA HIS A 276 8.17 -8.71 14.53
C HIS A 276 8.49 -8.10 13.17
N ILE A 277 9.52 -8.58 12.50
CA ILE A 277 10.07 -8.02 11.28
C ILE A 277 9.83 -9.02 10.15
N PRO A 278 9.38 -8.56 8.98
CA PRO A 278 9.28 -9.43 7.80
C PRO A 278 10.63 -10.10 7.50
N PRO A 279 10.63 -11.38 7.08
CA PRO A 279 11.87 -12.05 6.71
C PRO A 279 12.53 -11.42 5.49
N GLY A 280 13.77 -11.82 5.24
CA GLY A 280 14.57 -11.36 4.11
C GLY A 280 15.43 -10.13 4.45
N PRO A 281 15.63 -9.19 3.51
CA PRO A 281 16.62 -8.12 3.64
C PRO A 281 16.36 -7.19 4.83
N VAL A 282 15.10 -7.09 5.27
CA VAL A 282 14.71 -6.27 6.43
C VAL A 282 15.29 -6.83 7.74
N THR A 283 15.30 -8.15 7.90
CA THR A 283 15.86 -8.80 9.08
C THR A 283 17.39 -8.63 9.11
N GLU A 284 18.06 -8.77 7.97
CA GLU A 284 19.51 -8.51 7.85
C GLU A 284 19.85 -7.06 8.19
N PHE A 285 19.10 -6.10 7.62
CA PHE A 285 19.31 -4.67 7.85
C PHE A 285 19.11 -4.30 9.32
N TRP A 286 18.05 -4.83 9.96
CA TRP A 286 17.76 -4.59 11.37
C TRP A 286 18.87 -5.12 12.28
N THR A 287 19.29 -6.37 12.07
CA THR A 287 20.34 -7.00 12.87
C THR A 287 21.69 -6.30 12.69
N ALA A 288 22.05 -5.91 11.47
CA ALA A 288 23.25 -5.11 11.19
C ALA A 288 23.20 -3.74 11.90
N SER A 289 22.06 -3.07 11.88
CA SER A 289 21.87 -1.77 12.54
C SER A 289 22.00 -1.87 14.06
N GLN A 290 21.40 -2.90 14.67
CA GLN A 290 21.54 -3.18 16.10
C GLN A 290 23.01 -3.42 16.48
N ALA A 291 23.71 -4.26 15.71
CA ALA A 291 25.12 -4.56 15.96
C ALA A 291 26.02 -3.32 15.83
N ALA A 292 25.78 -2.48 14.82
CA ALA A 292 26.53 -1.23 14.62
C ALA A 292 26.30 -0.25 15.78
N SER A 293 25.05 -0.05 16.22
CA SER A 293 24.72 0.84 17.33
C SER A 293 25.30 0.34 18.67
N LEU A 294 25.28 -0.97 18.92
CA LEU A 294 25.91 -1.56 20.11
C LEU A 294 27.43 -1.38 20.11
N HIS A 295 28.07 -1.51 18.94
CA HIS A 295 29.50 -1.27 18.81
C HIS A 295 29.84 0.20 19.16
N THR A 296 29.08 1.15 18.62
CA THR A 296 29.25 2.58 18.95
C THR A 296 29.06 2.84 20.45
N LEU A 297 28.04 2.27 21.08
CA LEU A 297 27.83 2.42 22.52
C LEU A 297 29.01 1.87 23.34
N ARG A 298 29.50 0.66 23.01
CA ARG A 298 30.64 0.05 23.70
C ARG A 298 31.91 0.89 23.57
N VAL A 299 32.17 1.46 22.40
CA VAL A 299 33.31 2.36 22.17
C VAL A 299 33.19 3.61 23.05
N HIS A 300 32.01 4.24 23.11
CA HIS A 300 31.79 5.40 23.98
C HIS A 300 31.93 5.06 25.47
N GLN A 301 31.42 3.89 25.89
CA GLN A 301 31.58 3.40 27.27
C GLN A 301 33.05 3.16 27.62
N MET A 302 33.83 2.57 26.72
CA MET A 302 35.27 2.39 26.91
C MET A 302 36.00 3.73 27.01
N ILE A 303 35.71 4.69 26.11
CA ILE A 303 36.31 6.03 26.15
C ILE A 303 35.96 6.73 27.48
N ALA A 304 34.69 6.71 27.89
CA ALA A 304 34.25 7.30 29.15
C ALA A 304 34.93 6.65 30.36
N ALA A 305 35.04 5.31 30.38
CA ALA A 305 35.74 4.59 31.45
C ALA A 305 37.22 4.97 31.53
N VAL A 306 37.90 5.12 30.38
CA VAL A 306 39.30 5.58 30.32
C VAL A 306 39.43 7.02 30.84
N PHE A 307 38.52 7.92 30.47
CA PHE A 307 38.50 9.29 31.01
C PHE A 307 38.27 9.32 32.53
N ILE A 308 37.33 8.53 33.04
CA ILE A 308 37.05 8.44 34.47
C ILE A 308 38.28 7.89 35.22
N ALA A 309 38.91 6.83 34.71
CA ALA A 309 40.14 6.27 35.29
C ALA A 309 41.29 7.29 35.30
N LEU A 310 41.45 8.07 34.22
CA LEU A 310 42.45 9.14 34.13
C LEU A 310 42.19 10.24 35.15
N ILE A 311 40.94 10.68 35.32
CA ILE A 311 40.55 11.70 36.32
C ILE A 311 40.84 11.18 37.73
N ILE A 312 40.47 9.93 38.05
CA ILE A 312 40.75 9.31 39.34
C ILE A 312 42.26 9.26 39.59
N MET A 313 43.06 8.87 38.59
CA MET A 313 44.52 8.81 38.70
C MET A 313 45.14 10.19 38.96
N ILE A 314 44.68 11.24 38.26
CA ILE A 314 45.17 12.61 38.47
C ILE A 314 44.80 13.12 39.87
N LEU A 315 43.57 12.87 40.33
CA LEU A 315 43.13 13.26 41.67
C LEU A 315 43.93 12.52 42.76
N ALA A 316 44.21 11.23 42.57
CA ALA A 316 45.04 10.45 43.48
C ALA A 316 46.49 10.96 43.53
N LEU A 317 47.07 11.33 42.38
CA LEU A 317 48.42 11.91 42.32
C LEU A 317 48.49 13.29 43.01
N GLY A 318 47.50 14.15 42.76
CA GLY A 318 47.42 15.48 43.38
C GLY A 318 47.24 15.44 44.90
N ALA A 319 46.53 14.44 45.42
CA ALA A 319 46.34 14.22 46.85
C ALA A 319 47.58 13.69 47.58
N VAL A 320 48.54 13.07 46.87
CA VAL A 320 49.80 12.56 47.45
C VAL A 320 50.88 13.65 47.55
N THR A 321 50.76 14.72 46.76
CA THR A 321 51.71 15.84 46.74
C THR A 321 51.35 17.01 47.65
N ALA A 322 50.20 16.95 48.33
CA ALA A 322 49.73 17.93 49.31
C ALA A 322 49.84 17.36 50.73
#